data_AF-A0A3C2B7Y1-F1
#
_entry.id   AF-A0A3C2B7Y1-F1
#
_cell.length_a   1.000
_cell.length_b   1.000
_cell.length_c   1.000
_cell.angle_alpha   90.00
_cell.angle_beta   90.00
_cell.angle_gamma   90.00
#
_symmetry.space_group_name_H-M   'P 1'
#
loop_
_entity.id
_entity.type
_entity.pdbx_description
1 polymer ?
#
loop_
_entity_poly.entity_id
_entity_poly.type
_entity_poly.pdbx_seq_one_letter_code
_entity_poly.pdbx_strand_id
1 'polypeptide(L)' 'MSFDTAATLAVMADHLDRYHEQVGDFLPGYQADEHADVVSALVELERALRTASRLARRAAKLAAAGH' A
#
# COMPACT_ATOMS: atom_id res chain seq x y z
N MET A 1 7.66 22.68 -15.20
CA MET A 1 7.68 21.72 -14.07
C MET A 1 7.94 20.35 -14.68
N SER A 2 9.15 19.81 -14.53
CA SER A 2 9.40 18.41 -14.89
C SER A 2 8.78 17.56 -13.78
N PHE A 3 7.80 16.72 -14.10
CA PHE A 3 7.31 15.73 -13.16
C PHE A 3 8.40 14.67 -13.02
N ASP A 4 9.11 14.68 -11.88
CA ASP A 4 9.98 13.57 -11.53
C ASP A 4 9.09 12.36 -11.21
N THR A 5 8.95 11.50 -12.22
CA THR A 5 8.14 10.28 -12.16
C THR A 5 8.67 9.35 -11.08
N ALA A 6 9.99 9.28 -10.89
CA ALA A 6 10.60 8.45 -9.86
C ALA A 6 10.27 8.98 -8.46
N ALA A 7 10.40 10.29 -8.24
CA ALA A 7 10.03 10.92 -6.97
C ALA A 7 8.53 10.73 -6.66
N THR A 8 7.66 10.91 -7.66
CA THR A 8 6.21 10.71 -7.50
C THR A 8 5.88 9.28 -7.08
N LEU A 9 6.46 8.29 -7.75
CA LEU A 9 6.26 6.87 -7.43
C LEU A 9 6.83 6.48 -6.06
N ALA A 10 7.93 7.09 -5.64
CA ALA A 10 8.49 6.90 -4.31
C ALA A 10 7.54 7.43 -3.22
N VAL A 11 7.00 8.65 -3.41
CA VAL A 11 6.01 9.23 -2.49
C VAL A 11 4.75 8.36 -2.42
N MET A 12 4.25 7.88 -3.56
CA MET A 12 3.11 6.95 -3.60
C MET A 12 3.38 5.68 -2.79
N ALA A 13 4.58 5.10 -2.88
CA ALA A 13 4.94 3.93 -2.10
C ALA A 13 4.88 4.20 -0.59
N ASP A 14 5.38 5.36 -0.14
CA ASP A 14 5.32 5.73 1.28
C ASP A 14 3.88 5.92 1.77
N HIS A 15 2.98 6.46 0.93
CA HIS A 15 1.55 6.52 1.25
C HIS A 15 0.93 5.13 1.37
N LEU A 16 1.26 4.22 0.44
CA LEU A 16 0.76 2.84 0.47
C LEU A 16 1.22 2.09 1.74
N ASP A 17 2.45 2.33 2.21
CA ASP A 17 2.93 1.77 3.47
C ASP A 17 2.15 2.32 4.67
N ARG A 18 1.89 3.63 4.73
CA ARG A 18 1.05 4.21 5.80
C ARG A 18 -0.37 3.67 5.78
N TYR A 19 -0.97 3.50 4.60
CA TYR A 19 -2.31 2.92 4.49
C TYR A 19 -2.33 1.45 4.91
N HIS A 20 -1.27 0.69 4.62
CA HIS A 20 -1.13 -0.69 5.08
C HIS A 20 -1.14 -0.77 6.61
N GLU A 21 -0.38 0.10 7.29
CA GLU A 21 -0.38 0.20 8.76
C GLU A 21 -1.78 0.55 9.30
N GLN A 22 -2.43 1.57 8.74
CA GLN A 22 -3.78 1.98 9.16
C GLN A 22 -4.83 0.88 8.99
N VAL A 23 -4.74 0.08 7.93
CA VAL A 23 -5.64 -1.06 7.71
C VAL A 23 -5.43 -2.13 8.77
N GLY A 24 -4.17 -2.39 9.15
CA GLY A 24 -3.82 -3.30 10.24
C GLY A 24 -4.42 -2.87 11.59
N ASP A 25 -4.47 -1.56 11.87
CA ASP A 25 -5.04 -1.00 13.09
C ASP A 25 -6.56 -1.22 13.22
N PHE A 26 -7.27 -1.48 12.12
CA PHE A 26 -8.71 -1.76 12.15
C PHE A 26 -9.02 -3.21 12.56
N LEU A 27 -8.14 -4.16 12.28
CA LEU A 27 -8.39 -5.59 12.52
C LEU A 27 -8.76 -5.93 13.98
N PRO A 28 -8.10 -5.37 15.02
CA PRO A 28 -8.47 -5.65 16.41
C PRO A 28 -9.88 -5.17 16.80
N GLY A 29 -10.48 -4.25 16.03
CA GLY A 29 -11.81 -3.70 16.29
C GLY A 29 -12.97 -4.59 15.86
N TYR A 30 -12.71 -5.65 15.10
CA TYR A 30 -13.74 -6.56 14.60
C TYR A 30 -13.71 -7.90 15.35
N GLN A 31 -14.84 -8.30 15.93
CA GLN A 31 -15.00 -9.66 16.46
C GLN A 31 -15.14 -10.63 15.29
N ALA A 32 -14.24 -11.63 15.23
CA ALA A 32 -14.06 -12.49 14.07
C ALA A 32 -15.33 -13.26 13.65
N ASP A 33 -16.20 -13.61 14.60
CA ASP A 33 -17.40 -14.42 14.33
C ASP A 33 -18.58 -13.59 13.77
N GLU A 34 -18.69 -12.30 14.11
CA GLU A 34 -19.78 -11.42 13.64
C GLU A 34 -19.40 -10.66 12.36
N HIS A 35 -18.10 -10.57 12.06
CA HIS A 35 -17.56 -9.73 11.00
C HIS A 35 -16.53 -10.45 10.11
N ALA A 36 -16.67 -11.77 9.92
CA ALA A 36 -15.74 -12.57 9.13
C ALA A 36 -15.47 -12.00 7.73
N ASP A 37 -16.51 -11.52 7.03
CA ASP A 37 -16.38 -10.92 5.69
C ASP A 37 -15.57 -9.61 5.72
N VAL A 38 -15.78 -8.78 6.74
CA VAL A 38 -15.06 -7.50 6.90
C VAL A 38 -13.59 -7.77 7.22
N VAL A 39 -13.32 -8.70 8.14
CA VAL A 39 -11.96 -9.14 8.46
C VAL A 39 -11.26 -9.68 7.21
N SER A 40 -11.95 -10.54 6.44
CA SER A 40 -11.40 -11.06 5.17
C SER A 40 -11.05 -9.94 4.20
N ALA A 41 -11.97 -8.98 4.00
CA ALA A 41 -11.75 -7.85 3.10
C ALA A 41 -10.58 -6.95 3.56
N LEU A 42 -10.43 -6.72 4.87
CA LEU A 42 -9.32 -5.94 5.42
C LEU A 42 -7.97 -6.64 5.25
N VAL A 43 -7.91 -7.96 5.47
CA VAL A 43 -6.69 -8.76 5.23
C VAL A 43 -6.31 -8.77 3.75
N GLU A 44 -7.29 -8.88 2.85
CA GLU A 44 -7.05 -8.78 1.40
C GLU A 44 -6.54 -7.39 1.00
N LEU A 45 -7.14 -6.34 1.55
CA LEU A 45 -6.71 -4.96 1.33
C LEU A 45 -5.28 -4.74 1.83
N GLU A 46 -4.94 -5.23 3.02
CA GLU A 46 -3.59 -5.17 3.59
C GLU A 46 -2.56 -5.80 2.63
N ARG A 47 -2.87 -7.00 2.12
CA ARG A 47 -2.03 -7.72 1.16
C ARG A 47 -1.89 -6.97 -0.17
N ALA A 48 -2.97 -6.36 -0.65
CA ALA A 48 -2.97 -5.57 -1.88
C ALA A 48 -2.10 -4.31 -1.73
N LEU A 49 -2.22 -3.59 -0.60
CA LEU A 49 -1.43 -2.39 -0.30
C LEU A 49 0.07 -2.71 -0.22
N ARG A 50 0.44 -3.78 0.49
CA ARG A 50 1.83 -4.25 0.55
C ARG A 50 2.38 -4.60 -0.84
N THR A 51 1.55 -5.22 -1.69
CA THR A 51 1.92 -5.54 -3.07
C THR A 51 2.11 -4.28 -3.90
N ALA A 52 1.18 -3.34 -3.81
CA ALA A 52 1.22 -2.07 -4.51
C ALA A 52 2.44 -1.23 -4.12
N SER A 53 2.76 -1.13 -2.82
CA SER A 53 3.96 -0.43 -2.33
C SER A 53 5.24 -1.00 -2.95
N ARG A 54 5.40 -2.33 -2.93
CA ARG A 54 6.55 -3.00 -3.55
C ARG A 54 6.66 -2.70 -5.05
N LEU A 55 5.53 -2.71 -5.76
CA LEU A 55 5.51 -2.41 -7.20
C LEU A 55 5.82 -0.94 -7.48
N ALA A 56 5.29 0.00 -6.68
CA ALA A 56 5.60 1.42 -6.78
C ALA A 56 7.08 1.70 -6.54
N ARG A 57 7.69 1.10 -5.51
CA ARG A 57 9.15 1.21 -5.25
C ARG A 57 9.97 0.64 -6.41
N ARG A 58 9.54 -0.48 -7.00
CA ARG A 58 10.20 -1.04 -8.19
C ARG A 58 10.08 -0.10 -9.39
N ALA A 59 8.90 0.45 -9.64
CA ALA A 59 8.67 1.39 -10.74
C ALA A 59 9.48 2.67 -10.57
N ALA A 60 9.57 3.21 -9.35
CA ALA A 60 10.40 4.37 -9.03
C ALA A 60 11.88 4.12 -9.36
N LYS A 61 12.42 2.95 -8.97
CA LYS A 61 13.80 2.56 -9.29
C LYS A 61 14.04 2.47 -10.80
N LEU A 62 13.10 1.91 -11.56
CA LEU A 62 13.21 1.81 -13.02
C LEU A 62 13.11 3.18 -13.69
N ALA A 63 12.21 4.05 -13.22
CA ALA A 63 12.07 5.42 -13.73
C ALA A 63 13.34 6.25 -13.48
N ALA A 64 13.96 6.12 -12.31
CA ALA A 64 15.21 6.81 -11.99
C ALA A 64 16.42 6.33 -12.81
N ALA A 65 16.41 5.07 -13.26
CA ALA A 65 17.49 4.49 -14.07
C ALA A 65 17.35 4.77 -15.58
N GLY A 66 16.15 5.18 -16.03
CA GLY A 66 15.84 5.50 -17.43
C GLY A 66 15.91 7.00 -17.76
N HIS A 67 16.41 7.82 -16.84
CA HIS A 67 16.69 9.26 -16.99
C HIS A 67 18.19 9.51 -16.85
#